data_AF-A0A2T9JGV0-F1
#
_entry.id   AF-A0A2T9JGV0-F1
#
_cell.length_a   1.000
_cell.length_b   1.000
_cell.length_c   1.000
_cell.angle_alpha   90.00
_cell.angle_beta   90.00
_cell.angle_gamma   90.00
#
_symmetry.space_group_name_H-M   'P 1'
#
loop_
_entity.id
_entity.type
_entity.pdbx_description
1 polymer ?
#
loop_
_entity_poly.entity_id
_entity_poly.type
_entity_poly.pdbx_seq_one_letter_code
_entity_poly.pdbx_strand_id
1 'polypeptide(L)' 'MGGRHVLARHLRFAGIEQSGYLLLDVRRDRLEIDLRAVSDQADLNAATTSLARFVIEDRRPGAQATT' A
#
# COMPACT_ATOMS: atom_id res chain seq x y z
N MET A 1 -3.23 -2.86 27.10
CA MET A 1 -3.94 -1.57 26.91
C MET A 1 -3.57 -1.02 25.53
N GLY A 2 -4.37 -1.26 24.50
CA GLY A 2 -4.13 -0.71 23.17
C GLY A 2 -4.81 0.66 23.05
N GLY A 3 -4.03 1.73 22.98
CA GLY A 3 -4.56 3.07 22.75
C GLY A 3 -5.28 3.14 21.41
N ARG A 4 -6.46 3.76 21.36
CA ARG A 4 -7.14 4.07 20.09
C ARG A 4 -6.28 5.07 19.35
N HIS A 5 -5.49 4.63 18.39
CA HIS A 5 -4.84 5.52 17.45
C HIS A 5 -5.93 6.15 16.57
N VAL A 6 -6.17 7.45 16.76
CA VAL A 6 -6.98 8.24 15.82
C VAL A 6 -6.13 8.38 14.56
N LEU A 7 -6.39 7.53 13.57
CA LEU A 7 -5.75 7.67 12.26
C LEU A 7 -6.25 8.97 11.62
N ALA A 8 -5.34 9.79 11.10
CA ALA A 8 -5.69 11.03 10.44
C ALA A 8 -6.66 10.76 9.26
N ARG A 9 -7.62 11.66 9.00
CA ARG A 9 -8.68 11.48 7.98
C ARG A 9 -8.18 11.13 6.57
N HIS A 10 -6.95 11.53 6.25
CA HIS A 10 -6.33 11.29 4.95
C HIS A 10 -5.51 9.99 4.88
N LEU A 11 -5.28 9.33 6.01
CA LEU A 11 -4.57 8.05 6.03
C LEU A 11 -5.46 6.94 5.46
N ARG A 12 -4.92 6.16 4.52
CA ARG A 12 -5.64 5.07 3.83
C ARG A 12 -5.15 3.69 4.22
N PHE A 13 -3.89 3.57 4.64
CA PHE A 13 -3.27 2.33 5.05
C PHE A 13 -2.12 2.62 6.02
N ALA A 14 -1.91 1.74 6.99
CA ALA A 14 -0.73 1.71 7.85
C ALA A 14 -0.31 0.25 8.07
N GLY A 15 0.83 -0.13 7.50
CA GLY A 15 1.49 -1.42 7.72
C GLY A 15 2.93 -1.16 8.15
N ILE A 16 3.13 -0.84 9.43
CA ILE A 16 4.42 -0.39 9.99
C ILE A 16 5.31 -1.55 10.43
N GLU A 17 4.75 -2.76 10.52
CA GLU A 17 5.44 -3.96 10.99
C GLU A 17 6.10 -4.74 9.83
N GLN A 18 5.69 -4.47 8.59
CA GLN A 18 6.15 -5.21 7.42
C GLN A 18 7.26 -4.47 6.69
N SER A 19 8.31 -5.19 6.35
CA SER A 19 9.28 -4.75 5.36
C SER A 19 8.77 -5.02 3.95
N GLY A 20 9.05 -4.10 3.01
CA GLY A 20 8.40 -4.17 1.71
C GLY A 20 8.84 -3.09 0.73
N TYR A 21 8.11 -3.01 -0.36
CA TYR A 21 8.29 -2.03 -1.43
C TYR A 21 6.96 -1.72 -2.12
N LEU A 22 6.95 -0.69 -2.95
CA LEU A 22 5.81 -0.32 -3.77
C LEU A 22 6.03 -0.77 -5.21
N LEU A 23 5.02 -1.40 -5.81
CA LEU A 23 4.94 -1.54 -7.26
C LEU A 23 3.98 -0.46 -7.79
N LEU A 24 4.46 0.34 -8.72
CA LEU A 24 3.73 1.48 -9.28
C LEU A 24 3.54 1.26 -10.78
N ASP A 25 2.30 1.24 -11.26
CA ASP A 25 1.98 1.41 -12.68
C ASP A 25 1.47 2.82 -12.89
N VAL A 26 2.28 3.63 -13.59
CA VAL A 26 2.02 5.06 -13.80
C VAL A 26 1.61 5.29 -15.24
N ARG A 27 0.40 5.81 -15.42
CA ARG A 27 -0.16 6.22 -16.70
C ARG A 27 -0.54 7.69 -16.64
N ARG A 28 -0.87 8.28 -17.79
CA ARG A 28 -1.18 9.71 -17.89
C ARG A 28 -2.33 10.15 -16.97
N ASP A 29 -3.34 9.31 -16.81
CA ASP A 29 -4.60 9.60 -16.11
C ASP A 29 -4.85 8.67 -14.92
N ARG A 30 -3.88 7.79 -14.61
CA ARG A 30 -4.06 6.73 -13.61
C ARG A 30 -2.74 6.34 -12.96
N LEU A 31 -2.77 6.13 -11.66
CA LEU A 31 -1.70 5.52 -10.88
C LEU A 31 -2.27 4.32 -10.13
N GLU A 32 -1.73 3.14 -10.40
CA GLU A 32 -1.96 1.95 -9.58
C GLU A 32 -0.79 1.75 -8.62
N ILE A 33 -1.11 1.44 -7.37
CA ILE A 33 -0.16 1.26 -6.27
C ILE A 33 -0.43 -0.10 -5.63
N ASP A 34 0.56 -0.98 -5.63
CA ASP A 34 0.55 -2.23 -4.87
C ASP A 34 1.59 -2.16 -3.75
N LEU A 35 1.13 -2.16 -2.50
CA LEU A 35 1.98 -2.18 -1.31
C LEU A 35 2.35 -3.63 -1.02
N ARG A 36 3.60 -4.02 -1.29
CA ARG A 36 4.04 -5.41 -1.16
C ARG A 36 4.92 -5.60 0.07
N ALA A 37 4.64 -6.63 0.84
CA ALA A 37 5.51 -7.12 1.90
C ALA A 37 6.42 -8.23 1.39
N VAL A 38 7.63 -8.29 1.94
CA VAL A 38 8.58 -9.40 1.78
C VAL A 38 8.52 -10.24 3.05
N SER A 39 8.45 -11.58 2.93
CA SER A 39 8.31 -12.47 4.09
C SER A 39 9.56 -12.55 4.97
N ASP A 40 10.75 -12.42 4.38
CA ASP A 40 12.05 -12.41 5.06
C ASP A 40 13.03 -11.55 4.24
N GLN A 41 13.66 -10.55 4.85
CA GLN A 41 14.60 -9.67 4.15
C GLN A 41 15.98 -10.30 3.94
N ALA A 42 16.31 -11.36 4.67
CA ALA A 42 17.59 -12.06 4.57
C ALA A 42 17.57 -13.16 3.48
N ASP A 43 16.39 -13.60 3.04
CA ASP A 43 16.24 -14.60 1.99
C ASP A 43 16.04 -13.95 0.62
N LEU A 44 16.95 -14.24 -0.30
CA LEU A 44 16.90 -13.78 -1.69
C LEU A 44 15.68 -14.32 -2.46
N ASN A 45 15.07 -15.40 -1.98
CA ASN A 45 13.89 -16.04 -2.58
C ASN A 45 12.61 -15.79 -1.77
N ALA A 46 12.63 -14.85 -0.84
CA ALA A 46 11.48 -14.57 0.02
C ALA A 46 10.22 -14.29 -0.80
N ALA A 47 9.10 -14.82 -0.31
CA ALA A 47 7.80 -14.61 -0.93
C ALA A 47 7.39 -13.15 -0.78
N THR A 48 6.65 -12.65 -1.78
CA THR A 48 6.13 -11.28 -1.81
C THR A 48 4.61 -11.28 -1.91
N THR A 49 3.95 -10.60 -0.98
CA THR A 49 2.48 -10.57 -0.88
C THR A 49 1.97 -9.13 -0.92
N SER A 50 0.88 -8.89 -1.65
CA SER A 50 0.19 -7.60 -1.63
C SER A 50 -0.54 -7.41 -0.30
N LEU A 51 -0.22 -6.34 0.42
CA LEU A 51 -0.89 -5.94 1.65
C LEU A 51 -2.13 -5.08 1.37
N ALA A 52 -2.03 -4.20 0.39
CA ALA A 52 -3.11 -3.33 -0.05
C ALA A 52 -2.84 -2.84 -1.47
N ARG A 53 -3.92 -2.59 -2.22
CA ARG A 53 -3.85 -1.97 -3.54
C ARG A 53 -4.71 -0.72 -3.59
N PHE A 54 -4.19 0.30 -4.25
CA PHE A 54 -4.88 1.55 -4.45
C PHE A 54 -4.80 1.99 -5.91
N VAL A 55 -5.84 2.69 -6.35
CA VAL A 55 -5.85 3.44 -7.59
C VAL A 55 -6.09 4.92 -7.31
N ILE A 56 -5.36 5.77 -8.01
CA ILE A 56 -5.66 7.20 -8.15
C ILE A 56 -5.97 7.44 -9.62
N GLU A 57 -7.11 8.06 -9.89
CA GLU A 57 -7.53 8.41 -11.26
C GLU A 57 -7.70 9.92 -11.37
N ASP A 58 -7.35 10.48 -12.52
CA ASP A 58 -7.55 11.89 -12.81
C ASP A 58 -9.02 12.28 -12.60
N ARG A 59 -9.22 13.45 -11.97
CA ARG A 59 -10.53 13.99 -11.58
C ARG A 59 -11.37 13.10 -10.64
N ARG A 60 -10.80 12.03 -10.04
CA ARG A 60 -11.43 11.27 -8.95
C ARG A 60 -10.89 11.70 -7.58
N PRO A 61 -11.69 11.58 -6.50
CA PRO A 61 -11.22 11.93 -5.16
C PRO A 61 -10.17 10.96 -4.60
N GLY A 62 -8.88 11.32 -4.73
CA GLY A 62 -7.76 10.68 -4.04
C GLY A 62 -7.59 9.18 -4.32
N ALA A 63 -6.93 8.49 -3.39
CA ALA A 63 -6.68 7.04 -3.48
C ALA A 63 -7.91 6.21 -3.07
N GLN A 64 -8.25 5.25 -3.92
CA GLN A 64 -9.35 4.31 -3.76
C GLN A 64 -8.81 2.89 -3.63
N ALA A 65 -9.27 2.15 -2.62
CA ALA A 65 -8.86 0.76 -2.45
C ALA A 65 -9.44 -0.11 -3.58
N THR A 66 -8.62 -1.01 -4.11
CA THR A 66 -9.06 -2.00 -5.11
C THR A 66 -8.98 -3.40 -4.51
N THR A 67 -9.93 -4.25 -4.89
CA THR A 67 -9.97 -5.67 -4.48
C THR A 67 -8.86 -6.47 -5.16
#